data_AF-A0A2T0B4P9-F1
#
_entry.id   AF-A0A2T0B4P9-F1
#
_cell.length_a   1.000
_cell.length_b   1.000
_cell.length_c   1.000
_cell.angle_alpha   90.00
_cell.angle_beta   90.00
_cell.angle_gamma   90.00
#
_symmetry.space_group_name_H-M   'P 1'
#
loop_
_entity.id
_entity.type
_entity.pdbx_description
1 polymer ?
#
loop_
_entity_poly.entity_id
_entity_poly.type
_entity_poly.pdbx_seq_one_letter_code
_entity_poly.pdbx_strand_id
1 'polypeptide(L)'
;MKNNNFRLFLLTLSLLLIAAIFNFNIYRELKKQRDINEKIHDKYKKISENKVKKYTYSDIIEFVERNKDFSIVYISKEKNNDINVELAFKGSFKSFTDSINSIINQGEFRKIAHLSLQNDNRNINDIIGRLKLIL
;
A
#
# COMPACT_ATOMS: atom_id res chain seq x y z
N MET A 1 46.77 -20.12 -34.17
CA MET A 1 45.58 -20.38 -33.32
C MET A 1 45.53 -19.60 -31.99
N LYS A 2 46.45 -18.66 -31.66
CA LYS A 2 46.45 -17.94 -30.36
C LYS A 2 45.47 -16.74 -30.25
N ASN A 3 45.04 -16.15 -31.37
CA ASN A 3 44.29 -14.88 -31.35
C ASN A 3 42.78 -15.03 -31.09
N ASN A 4 42.17 -16.16 -31.49
CA ASN A 4 40.75 -16.42 -31.26
C ASN A 4 40.44 -16.73 -29.80
N ASN A 5 41.31 -17.47 -29.10
CA ASN A 5 41.10 -17.81 -27.70
C ASN A 5 41.21 -16.58 -26.79
N PHE A 6 42.10 -15.63 -27.12
CA PHE A 6 42.23 -14.37 -26.40
C PHE A 6 41.01 -13.45 -26.60
N ARG A 7 40.48 -13.38 -27.82
CA ARG A 7 39.23 -12.65 -28.12
C ARG A 7 38.03 -13.27 -27.42
N LEU A 8 37.94 -14.60 -27.37
CA LEU A 8 36.88 -15.31 -26.67
C LEU A 8 36.94 -15.05 -25.16
N PHE A 9 38.15 -15.06 -24.58
CA PHE A 9 38.37 -14.73 -23.17
C PHE A 9 37.90 -13.30 -22.84
N LEU A 10 38.27 -12.30 -23.65
CA LEU A 10 37.82 -10.91 -23.48
C LEU A 10 36.29 -10.76 -23.57
N LEU A 11 35.65 -11.52 -24.46
CA LEU A 11 34.19 -11.55 -24.60
C LEU A 11 33.51 -12.15 -23.37
N THR A 12 34.05 -13.26 -22.84
CA THR A 12 33.52 -13.87 -21.61
C THR A 12 33.73 -12.99 -20.39
N LEU A 13 34.88 -12.30 -20.29
CA LEU A 13 35.20 -11.40 -19.19
C LEU A 13 34.29 -10.16 -19.18
N SER A 14 34.02 -9.59 -20.35
CA SER A 14 33.11 -8.44 -20.49
C SER A 14 31.66 -8.79 -20.14
N LEU A 15 31.17 -9.96 -20.57
CA LEU A 15 29.85 -10.47 -20.16
C LEU A 15 29.75 -10.67 -18.63
N LEU A 16 30.81 -11.19 -18.01
CA LEU A 16 30.87 -11.39 -16.55
C LEU A 16 30.82 -10.05 -15.79
N LEU A 17 31.55 -9.04 -16.28
CA LEU A 17 31.58 -7.70 -15.70
C LEU A 17 30.20 -7.01 -15.81
N ILE A 18 29.52 -7.14 -16.94
CA ILE A 18 28.17 -6.58 -17.14
C ILE A 18 27.17 -7.25 -16.16
N ALA A 19 27.23 -8.58 -16.02
CA ALA A 19 26.39 -9.31 -15.07
C ALA A 19 26.65 -8.90 -13.61
N ALA A 20 27.92 -8.69 -13.23
CA ALA A 20 28.28 -8.24 -11.90
C ALA A 20 27.75 -6.83 -11.60
N ILE A 21 27.86 -5.90 -12.55
CA ILE A 21 27.32 -4.54 -12.41
C ILE A 21 25.79 -4.56 -12.29
N PHE A 22 25.12 -5.38 -13.10
CA PHE A 22 23.66 -5.51 -13.06
C PHE A 22 23.17 -6.06 -11.71
N ASN A 23 23.82 -7.12 -11.21
CA ASN A 23 23.53 -7.68 -9.88
C ASN A 23 23.81 -6.69 -8.75
N PHE A 24 24.88 -5.90 -8.85
CA PHE A 24 25.16 -4.85 -7.86
C PHE A 24 24.09 -3.76 -7.84
N ASN A 25 23.60 -3.34 -9.02
CA ASN A 25 22.51 -2.37 -9.11
C ASN A 25 21.20 -2.92 -8.53
N ILE A 26 20.83 -4.18 -8.85
CA ILE A 26 19.66 -4.83 -8.26
C ILE A 26 19.80 -4.91 -6.74
N TYR A 27 20.96 -5.35 -6.24
CA TYR A 27 21.21 -5.41 -4.80
C TYR A 27 21.09 -4.03 -4.13
N ARG A 28 21.60 -2.98 -4.78
CA ARG A 28 21.51 -1.60 -4.28
C ARG A 28 20.06 -1.11 -4.22
N GLU A 29 19.26 -1.40 -5.23
CA GLU A 29 17.84 -1.05 -5.26
C GLU A 29 17.04 -1.85 -4.23
N LEU A 30 17.31 -3.16 -4.06
CA LEU A 30 16.71 -3.98 -3.00
C LEU A 30 17.06 -3.47 -1.60
N LYS A 31 18.31 -3.05 -1.37
CA LYS A 31 18.74 -2.45 -0.10
C LYS A 31 18.03 -1.12 0.17
N LYS A 32 17.88 -0.26 -0.83
CA LYS A 32 17.08 0.98 -0.71
C LYS A 32 15.61 0.68 -0.38
N GLN A 33 15.00 -0.31 -1.03
CA GLN A 33 13.63 -0.71 -0.70
C GLN A 33 13.52 -1.25 0.73
N ARG A 34 14.52 -1.99 1.22
CA ARG A 34 14.55 -2.46 2.61
C ARG A 34 14.61 -1.31 3.62
N ASP A 35 15.47 -0.33 3.40
CA ASP A 35 15.59 0.85 4.28
C ASP A 35 14.32 1.71 4.25
N ILE A 36 13.65 1.80 3.09
CA ILE A 36 12.33 2.47 2.98
C ILE A 36 11.27 1.70 3.76
N ASN A 37 11.25 0.37 3.65
CA ASN A 37 10.31 -0.49 4.38
C ASN A 37 10.54 -0.45 5.90
N GLU A 38 11.78 -0.38 6.39
CA GLU A 38 12.09 -0.18 7.82
C GLU A 38 11.63 1.20 8.30
N LYS A 39 11.89 2.28 7.54
CA LYS A 39 11.40 3.62 7.90
C LYS A 39 9.88 3.71 7.94
N ILE A 40 9.21 3.02 7.00
CA ILE A 40 7.76 2.83 6.99
C ILE A 40 7.36 2.08 8.26
N HIS A 41 7.94 0.91 8.52
CA HIS A 41 7.62 0.08 9.68
C HIS A 41 7.75 0.85 11.01
N ASP A 42 8.84 1.58 11.22
CA ASP A 42 9.08 2.37 12.44
C ASP A 42 8.11 3.56 12.57
N LYS A 43 7.77 4.22 11.45
CA LYS A 43 6.77 5.29 11.44
C LYS A 43 5.39 4.75 11.82
N TYR A 44 5.01 3.58 11.32
CA TYR A 44 3.72 2.96 11.62
C TYR A 44 3.68 2.27 13.00
N LYS A 45 4.81 1.80 13.52
CA LYS A 45 4.92 1.27 14.89
C LYS A 45 4.65 2.35 15.93
N LYS A 46 5.19 3.57 15.75
CA LYS A 46 4.92 4.73 16.61
C LYS A 46 3.45 5.18 16.57
N ILE A 47 2.78 5.06 15.41
CA ILE A 47 1.34 5.33 15.30
C ILE A 47 0.52 4.32 16.12
N SER A 48 1.01 3.08 16.26
CA SER A 48 0.33 2.01 16.99
C SER A 48 0.45 2.08 18.53
N GLU A 49 1.37 2.91 19.06
CA GLU A 49 1.60 3.10 20.51
C GLU A 49 0.79 4.25 21.11
N ASN A 50 0.18 5.12 20.29
CA ASN A 50 -0.82 6.06 20.77
C ASN A 50 -2.09 5.30 21.15
N LYS A 51 -2.54 5.42 22.41
CA LYS A 51 -3.76 4.81 22.95
C LYS A 51 -4.93 4.99 21.98
N VAL A 52 -5.25 3.94 21.25
CA VAL A 52 -6.35 3.93 20.28
C VAL A 52 -7.66 4.00 21.08
N LYS A 53 -8.47 5.02 20.81
CA LYS A 53 -9.81 5.17 21.37
C LYS A 53 -10.60 3.90 20.98
N LYS A 54 -11.25 3.23 21.93
CA LYS A 54 -12.06 2.05 21.61
C LYS A 54 -13.24 2.49 20.72
N TYR A 55 -13.22 2.12 19.45
CA TYR A 55 -14.31 2.40 18.50
C TYR A 55 -15.48 1.44 18.72
N THR A 56 -16.70 1.95 18.51
CA THR A 56 -17.96 1.19 18.51
C THR A 56 -18.56 1.17 17.11
N TYR A 57 -19.57 0.33 16.90
CA TYR A 57 -20.32 0.33 15.64
C TYR A 57 -20.95 1.68 15.32
N SER A 58 -21.40 2.42 16.34
CA SER A 58 -21.97 3.76 16.17
C SER A 58 -20.95 4.76 15.63
N ASP A 59 -19.71 4.72 16.13
CA ASP A 59 -18.64 5.60 15.66
C ASP A 59 -18.32 5.36 14.17
N ILE A 60 -18.42 4.11 13.72
CA ILE A 60 -18.20 3.71 12.33
C ILE A 60 -19.31 4.23 11.42
N ILE A 61 -20.56 4.11 11.87
CA ILE A 61 -21.70 4.62 11.12
C ILE A 61 -21.58 6.15 10.98
N GLU A 62 -21.28 6.84 12.07
CA GLU A 62 -21.09 8.30 12.06
C GLU A 62 -19.95 8.71 11.12
N PHE A 63 -18.83 7.98 11.14
CA PHE A 63 -17.72 8.19 10.22
C PHE A 63 -18.14 8.09 8.76
N VAL A 64 -18.92 7.07 8.39
CA VAL A 64 -19.39 6.87 7.02
C VAL A 64 -20.43 7.92 6.63
N GLU A 65 -21.31 8.33 7.55
CA GLU A 65 -22.25 9.43 7.31
C GLU A 65 -21.54 10.77 7.07
N ARG A 66 -20.43 11.02 7.76
CA ARG A 66 -19.56 12.19 7.50
C ARG A 66 -18.86 12.10 6.15
N ASN A 67 -18.49 10.89 5.72
CA ASN A 67 -17.78 10.62 4.48
C ASN A 67 -18.72 9.98 3.44
N LYS A 68 -19.70 10.76 2.96
CA LYS A 68 -20.78 10.36 2.04
C LYS A 68 -20.35 9.65 0.75
N ASP A 69 -19.06 9.74 0.42
CA ASP A 69 -18.48 9.08 -0.75
C ASP A 69 -18.28 7.57 -0.55
N PHE A 70 -18.37 7.10 0.70
CA PHE A 70 -18.20 5.69 1.06
C PHE A 70 -19.52 5.06 1.49
N SER A 71 -19.62 3.76 1.21
CA SER A 71 -20.70 2.89 1.65
C SER A 71 -20.10 1.71 2.40
N ILE A 72 -20.76 1.26 3.46
CA ILE A 72 -20.32 0.09 4.23
C ILE A 72 -20.68 -1.17 3.45
N VAL A 73 -19.67 -2.00 3.19
CA VAL A 73 -19.86 -3.35 2.65
C VAL A 73 -19.94 -4.36 3.79
N TYR A 74 -19.05 -4.24 4.78
CA TYR A 74 -18.91 -5.21 5.85
C TYR A 74 -18.30 -4.59 7.10
N ILE A 75 -18.74 -5.02 8.29
CA ILE A 75 -18.12 -4.66 9.58
C ILE A 75 -17.99 -5.91 10.44
N SER A 76 -16.82 -6.14 11.02
CA SER A 76 -16.62 -7.21 12.01
C SER A 76 -15.66 -6.80 13.11
N LYS A 77 -15.99 -7.21 14.33
CA LYS A 77 -15.10 -7.08 15.48
C LYS A 77 -14.22 -8.33 15.62
N GLU A 78 -12.91 -8.16 15.65
CA GLU A 78 -11.96 -9.25 15.90
C GLU A 78 -11.79 -9.53 17.40
N LYS A 79 -11.20 -10.70 17.72
CA LYS A 79 -10.93 -11.14 19.10
C LYS A 79 -10.05 -10.16 19.89
N ASN A 80 -9.23 -9.36 19.19
CA ASN A 80 -8.32 -8.38 19.79
C ASN A 80 -8.98 -7.02 20.08
N ASN A 81 -10.31 -6.92 19.97
CA ASN A 81 -11.09 -5.67 19.98
C ASN A 81 -10.88 -4.74 18.78
N ASP A 82 -10.03 -5.09 17.82
CA ASP A 82 -9.90 -4.38 16.55
C ASP A 82 -11.23 -4.49 15.77
N ILE A 83 -11.67 -3.39 15.14
CA ILE A 83 -12.83 -3.43 14.24
C ILE A 83 -12.35 -3.31 12.79
N ASN A 84 -12.66 -4.36 12.01
CA ASN A 84 -12.51 -4.35 10.57
C ASN A 84 -13.74 -3.71 9.93
N VAL A 85 -13.53 -2.69 9.10
CA VAL A 85 -14.57 -2.08 8.28
C VAL A 85 -14.16 -2.20 6.83
N GLU A 86 -15.01 -2.78 5.99
CA GLU A 86 -14.88 -2.75 4.54
C GLU A 86 -15.82 -1.69 3.97
N LEU A 87 -15.23 -0.72 3.27
CA LEU A 87 -15.91 0.38 2.62
C LEU A 87 -15.80 0.25 1.10
N ALA A 88 -16.88 0.54 0.39
CA ALA A 88 -16.90 0.71 -1.05
C ALA A 88 -17.08 2.19 -1.41
N PHE A 89 -16.30 2.64 -2.38
CA PHE A 89 -16.37 3.97 -2.98
C PHE A 89 -16.74 3.83 -4.45
N LYS A 90 -17.52 4.77 -4.97
CA LYS A 90 -17.77 4.93 -6.39
C LYS A 90 -17.60 6.39 -6.81
N GLY A 91 -16.70 6.64 -7.76
CA GLY A 91 -16.45 7.98 -8.30
C GLY A 91 -15.12 8.05 -9.04
N SER A 92 -14.60 9.26 -9.26
CA SER A 92 -13.32 9.42 -9.97
C SER A 92 -12.10 8.98 -9.14
N PHE A 93 -10.99 8.62 -9.81
CA PHE A 93 -9.72 8.31 -9.15
C PHE A 93 -9.24 9.45 -8.24
N LYS A 94 -9.35 10.69 -8.71
CA LYS A 94 -8.96 11.88 -7.95
C LYS A 94 -9.78 12.00 -6.66
N SER A 95 -11.11 11.88 -6.77
CA SER A 95 -12.01 11.93 -5.63
C SER A 95 -11.69 10.85 -4.60
N PHE A 96 -11.42 9.61 -5.05
CA PHE A 96 -11.01 8.53 -4.15
C PHE A 96 -9.72 8.84 -3.39
N THR A 97 -8.69 9.35 -4.09
CA THR A 97 -7.43 9.72 -3.44
C THR A 97 -7.61 10.85 -2.44
N ASP A 98 -8.45 11.84 -2.76
CA ASP A 98 -8.76 12.95 -1.86
C ASP A 98 -9.49 12.46 -0.61
N SER A 99 -10.49 11.59 -0.75
CA SER A 99 -11.24 11.04 0.39
C SER A 99 -10.35 10.13 1.26
N ILE A 100 -9.46 9.32 0.68
CA ILE A 100 -8.48 8.54 1.48
C ILE A 100 -7.51 9.44 2.23
N ASN A 101 -6.99 10.49 1.60
CA ASN A 101 -6.09 11.43 2.26
C ASN A 101 -6.78 12.14 3.42
N SER A 102 -8.03 12.55 3.24
CA SER A 102 -8.86 13.15 4.29
C SER A 102 -9.00 12.21 5.49
N ILE A 103 -9.33 10.95 5.22
CA ILE A 103 -9.46 9.88 6.21
C ILE A 103 -8.13 9.71 6.97
N ILE A 104 -7.00 9.54 6.27
CA ILE A 104 -5.66 9.40 6.89
C ILE A 104 -5.31 10.59 7.79
N ASN A 105 -5.62 11.82 7.36
CA ASN A 105 -5.29 13.02 8.10
C ASN A 105 -6.13 13.21 9.37
N GLN A 106 -7.33 12.64 9.44
CA GLN A 106 -8.18 12.69 10.64
C GLN A 106 -7.64 11.80 11.78
N GLY A 107 -6.80 10.80 11.47
CA GLY A 107 -6.21 9.92 12.47
C GLY A 107 -7.22 9.00 13.19
N GLU A 108 -8.40 8.79 12.60
CA GLU A 108 -9.50 8.04 13.20
C GLU A 108 -9.33 6.51 13.12
N PHE A 109 -8.25 5.98 12.54
CA PHE A 109 -8.02 4.54 12.44
C PHE A 109 -6.55 4.20 12.62
N ARG A 110 -6.28 2.98 13.08
CA ARG A 110 -4.94 2.49 13.36
C ARG A 110 -4.16 2.18 12.08
N LYS A 111 -4.81 1.54 11.11
CA LYS A 111 -4.20 1.24 9.80
C LYS A 111 -5.23 0.95 8.69
N ILE A 112 -4.80 1.16 7.45
CA ILE A 112 -5.46 0.58 6.26
C ILE A 112 -4.90 -0.83 6.09
N ALA A 113 -5.75 -1.85 6.22
CA ALA A 113 -5.38 -3.25 6.10
C ALA A 113 -5.31 -3.72 4.64
N HIS A 114 -6.19 -3.19 3.80
CA HIS A 114 -6.28 -3.53 2.39
C HIS A 114 -6.88 -2.38 1.59
N LEU A 115 -6.41 -2.21 0.35
CA LEU A 115 -6.95 -1.27 -0.62
C LEU A 115 -6.98 -1.96 -1.98
N SER A 116 -8.13 -1.95 -2.64
CA SER A 116 -8.28 -2.40 -4.02
C SER A 116 -9.05 -1.38 -4.85
N LEU A 117 -8.69 -1.30 -6.12
CA LEU A 117 -9.26 -0.38 -7.10
C LEU A 117 -9.62 -1.18 -8.35
N GLN A 118 -10.84 -1.00 -8.83
CA GLN A 118 -11.30 -1.59 -10.08
C GLN A 118 -12.03 -0.51 -10.89
N ASN A 119 -11.90 -0.53 -12.21
CA ASN A 119 -12.74 0.34 -13.05
C ASN A 119 -14.20 -0.13 -12.98
N ASP A 120 -15.14 0.81 -12.95
CA ASP A 120 -16.55 0.46 -13.06
C ASP A 120 -16.85 0.00 -14.50
N ASN A 121 -17.21 -1.27 -14.65
CA ASN A 121 -17.58 -1.85 -15.95
C ASN A 121 -18.79 -1.13 -16.59
N ARG A 122 -19.55 -0.34 -15.83
CA ARG A 122 -20.69 0.44 -16.31
C ARG A 122 -20.34 1.87 -16.69
N ASN A 123 -19.27 2.44 -16.14
CA ASN A 123 -18.82 3.80 -16.43
C ASN A 123 -17.30 3.88 -16.34
N ILE A 124 -16.63 4.04 -17.48
CA ILE A 124 -15.15 4.00 -17.56
C ILE A 124 -14.48 5.11 -16.74
N ASN A 125 -15.22 6.19 -16.48
CA ASN A 125 -14.73 7.36 -15.74
C ASN A 125 -14.82 7.16 -14.22
N ASP A 126 -15.56 6.13 -13.78
CA ASP A 126 -15.70 5.79 -12.37
C ASP A 126 -14.79 4.61 -12.01
N ILE A 127 -14.27 4.67 -10.79
CA ILE A 127 -13.60 3.57 -10.13
C ILE A 127 -14.48 3.09 -8.97
N ILE A 128 -14.43 1.78 -8.76
CA ILE A 128 -14.91 1.11 -7.56
C ILE A 128 -13.69 0.87 -6.68
N GLY A 129 -13.61 1.62 -5.59
CA GLY A 129 -12.58 1.43 -4.58
C GLY A 129 -13.11 0.60 -3.42
N ARG A 130 -12.34 -0.39 -2.95
CA ARG A 130 -12.61 -1.07 -1.68
C ARG A 130 -11.49 -0.83 -0.70
N LEU A 131 -11.85 -0.47 0.52
CA LEU A 131 -10.93 -0.16 1.60
C LEU A 131 -11.27 -1.00 2.82
N LYS A 132 -10.30 -1.74 3.35
CA LYS A 132 -10.40 -2.40 4.65
C LYS A 132 -9.65 -1.58 5.69
N LEU A 133 -10.36 -1.04 6.66
CA LEU A 133 -9.81 -0.27 7.78
C LEU A 133 -9.75 -1.13 9.04
N ILE A 134 -8.71 -0.92 9.84
CA ILE A 134 -8.60 -1.43 11.20
C ILE A 134 -8.62 -0.24 12.15
N LEU A 135 -9.66 -0.20 12.97
CA LEU A 135 -9.92 0.77 14.02
C LEU A 135 -9.40 0.26 15.35
#